data_AF-A0A6M6BAZ2-F1
#
_entry.id   AF-A0A6M6BAZ2-F1
#
_cell.length_a   1.000
_cell.length_b   1.000
_cell.length_c   1.000
_cell.angle_alpha   90.00
_cell.angle_beta   90.00
_cell.angle_gamma   90.00
#
_symmetry.space_group_name_H-M   'P 1'
#
loop_
_entity.id
_entity.type
_entity.pdbx_description
1 polymer ?
#
loop_
_entity_poly.entity_id
_entity_poly.type
_entity_poly.pdbx_seq_one_letter_code
_entity_poly.pdbx_strand_id
1 'polypeptide(L)'
;MLTKRSASTSARPANSNSDNPPAKRARGFAAMDPAQQRRIASEGGRASHQSGRGHRFTSEEAREAGRKGGQASRSRNTSEKES
;
A
#
# COMPACT_ATOMS: atom_id res chain seq x y z
N MET A 1 22.83 -28.34 -48.50
CA MET A 1 22.24 -27.58 -47.38
C MET A 1 21.18 -26.62 -47.93
N LEU A 2 19.90 -26.94 -47.81
CA LEU A 2 18.80 -26.01 -48.10
C LEU A 2 17.50 -26.46 -47.39
N THR A 3 16.88 -25.50 -46.69
CA THR A 3 15.61 -25.41 -45.92
C THR A 3 14.44 -26.27 -46.43
N LYS A 4 13.48 -26.76 -45.63
CA LYS A 4 12.47 -26.03 -44.82
C LYS A 4 11.74 -27.01 -43.88
N ARG A 5 11.55 -26.68 -42.59
CA ARG A 5 10.49 -27.27 -41.74
C ARG A 5 9.49 -26.17 -41.41
N SER A 6 8.31 -26.25 -42.02
CA SER A 6 7.15 -25.43 -41.68
C SER A 6 6.43 -26.11 -40.52
N ALA A 7 6.49 -25.54 -39.32
CA ALA A 7 5.65 -25.93 -38.21
C ALA A 7 4.50 -24.90 -38.12
N SER A 8 3.35 -25.25 -38.68
CA SER A 8 2.11 -24.52 -38.47
C SER A 8 1.55 -24.88 -37.08
N THR A 9 2.00 -24.16 -36.05
CA THR A 9 1.33 -24.21 -34.76
C THR A 9 0.02 -23.43 -34.89
N SER A 10 -1.05 -24.15 -35.18
CA SER A 10 -2.42 -23.62 -35.20
C SER A 10 -2.72 -22.99 -33.84
N ALA A 11 -2.76 -21.66 -33.81
CA ALA A 11 -3.08 -20.87 -32.63
C ALA A 11 -4.47 -21.27 -32.13
N ARG A 12 -4.53 -21.81 -30.91
CA ARG A 12 -5.81 -22.03 -30.20
C ARG A 12 -6.42 -20.65 -29.96
N PRO A 13 -7.70 -20.41 -30.31
CA PRO A 13 -8.34 -19.17 -29.90
C PRO A 13 -8.53 -19.20 -28.37
N ALA A 14 -7.77 -18.36 -27.67
CA ALA A 14 -8.08 -18.00 -26.29
C ALA A 14 -9.35 -17.15 -26.31
N ASN A 15 -10.50 -17.81 -26.23
CA ASN A 15 -11.78 -17.14 -26.05
C ASN A 15 -11.87 -16.63 -24.61
N SER A 16 -11.32 -15.45 -24.38
CA SER A 16 -11.41 -14.70 -23.13
C SER A 16 -12.80 -14.10 -22.98
N ASN A 17 -13.79 -14.93 -22.65
CA ASN A 17 -15.11 -14.46 -22.30
C ASN A 17 -15.31 -14.57 -20.78
N SER A 18 -14.88 -13.50 -20.11
CA SER A 18 -15.53 -12.97 -18.90
C SER A 18 -15.39 -13.79 -17.61
N ASP A 19 -14.15 -14.01 -17.16
CA ASP A 19 -13.85 -14.11 -15.72
C ASP A 19 -13.92 -12.72 -15.05
N ASN A 20 -15.01 -11.99 -15.26
CA ASN A 20 -15.31 -10.83 -14.42
C ASN A 20 -15.91 -11.37 -13.12
N PRO A 21 -15.20 -11.33 -11.97
CA PRO A 21 -15.80 -11.74 -10.71
C PRO A 21 -17.06 -10.90 -10.49
N PRO A 22 -18.16 -11.49 -9.98
CA PRO A 22 -19.40 -10.77 -9.77
C PRO A 22 -19.12 -9.50 -8.98
N ALA A 23 -19.51 -8.35 -9.55
CA ALA A 23 -19.25 -7.03 -8.98
C ALA A 23 -19.59 -7.08 -7.49
N LYS A 24 -18.55 -6.98 -6.64
CA LYS A 24 -18.72 -7.11 -5.19
C LYS A 24 -19.68 -6.01 -4.76
N ARG A 25 -20.90 -6.42 -4.37
CA ARG A 25 -21.89 -5.48 -3.83
C ARG A 25 -21.24 -4.74 -2.67
N ALA A 26 -21.27 -3.41 -2.73
CA ALA A 26 -20.79 -2.60 -1.62
C ALA A 26 -21.56 -3.00 -0.36
N ARG A 27 -20.86 -3.20 0.75
CA ARG A 27 -21.42 -3.59 2.05
C ARG A 27 -20.78 -2.76 3.15
N GLY A 28 -21.47 -2.63 4.27
CA GLY A 28 -20.97 -1.89 5.44
C GLY A 28 -20.65 -0.44 5.10
N PHE A 29 -19.46 0.02 5.44
CA PHE A 29 -19.04 1.41 5.26
C PHE A 29 -19.05 1.88 3.79
N ALA A 30 -18.81 0.96 2.85
CA ALA A 30 -18.82 1.26 1.42
C ALA A 30 -20.25 1.36 0.84
N ALA A 31 -21.25 0.83 1.54
CA ALA A 31 -22.66 0.88 1.13
C ALA A 31 -23.44 2.07 1.72
N MET A 32 -22.84 2.83 2.64
CA MET A 32 -23.48 3.99 3.27
C MET A 32 -23.57 5.18 2.32
N ASP A 33 -24.46 6.10 2.66
CA ASP A 33 -24.53 7.40 1.99
C ASP A 33 -23.20 8.18 2.15
N PRO A 34 -22.72 8.89 1.11
CA PRO A 34 -21.46 9.62 1.17
C PRO A 34 -21.38 10.67 2.29
N ALA A 35 -22.48 11.30 2.70
CA ALA A 35 -22.48 12.25 3.80
C ALA A 35 -22.29 11.54 5.15
N GLN A 36 -22.95 10.40 5.33
CA GLN A 36 -22.80 9.57 6.52
C GLN A 36 -21.39 8.99 6.63
N GLN A 37 -20.83 8.53 5.51
CA GLN A 37 -19.46 8.03 5.42
C GLN A 37 -18.43 9.09 5.84
N ARG A 38 -18.56 10.33 5.31
CA ARG A 38 -17.69 11.45 5.68
C ARG A 38 -17.78 11.81 7.15
N ARG A 39 -18.99 11.78 7.73
CA ARG A 39 -19.20 12.07 9.16
C ARG A 39 -18.46 11.05 10.02
N ILE A 40 -18.68 9.75 9.76
CA ILE A 40 -18.04 8.66 10.52
C ILE A 40 -16.52 8.68 10.33
N ALA A 41 -16.01 8.94 9.12
CA ALA A 41 -14.57 9.07 8.88
C ALA A 41 -13.97 10.25 9.66
N SER A 42 -14.64 11.40 9.65
CA SER A 42 -14.21 12.61 10.37
C SER A 42 -14.22 12.38 11.88
N GLU A 43 -15.25 11.71 12.39
CA GLU A 43 -15.39 11.36 13.81
C GLU A 43 -14.35 10.33 14.25
N GLY A 44 -14.07 9.32 13.42
CA GLY A 44 -13.03 8.33 13.66
C GLY A 44 -11.63 8.97 13.77
N GLY A 45 -11.28 9.89 12.86
CA GLY A 45 -10.01 10.62 12.94
C GLY A 45 -9.89 11.48 14.20
N ARG A 46 -10.96 12.20 14.55
CA ARG A 46 -11.02 13.00 15.79
C ARG A 46 -10.92 12.13 17.02
N ALA A 47 -11.65 11.02 17.08
CA ALA A 47 -11.60 10.07 18.18
C ALA A 47 -10.22 9.44 18.32
N SER A 48 -9.53 9.09 17.22
CA SER A 48 -8.14 8.61 17.27
C SER A 48 -7.21 9.64 17.88
N HIS A 49 -7.29 10.91 17.47
CA HIS A 49 -6.50 11.99 18.07
C HIS A 49 -6.85 12.26 19.54
N GLN A 50 -8.14 12.28 19.86
CA GLN A 50 -8.65 12.62 21.18
C GLN A 50 -8.48 11.48 22.19
N SER A 51 -8.53 10.22 21.73
CA SER A 51 -8.29 9.03 22.56
C SER A 51 -6.89 9.02 23.18
N GLY A 52 -5.97 9.85 22.70
CA GLY A 52 -4.77 10.21 23.44
C GLY A 52 -3.85 9.03 23.77
N ARG A 53 -4.05 7.86 23.15
CA ARG A 53 -3.13 6.71 23.19
C ARG A 53 -1.84 6.99 22.42
N GLY A 54 -1.67 8.21 21.91
CA GLY A 54 -0.38 8.73 21.49
C GLY A 54 0.48 8.98 22.72
N HIS A 55 1.60 8.28 22.78
CA HIS A 55 2.68 8.57 23.70
C HIS A 55 3.02 10.08 23.63
N ARG A 56 3.01 10.78 24.77
CA ARG A 56 3.45 12.17 24.81
C ARG A 56 4.96 12.17 24.62
N PHE A 57 5.41 12.57 23.43
CA PHE A 57 6.83 12.79 23.18
C PHE A 57 7.35 13.83 24.18
N THR A 58 8.17 13.35 25.10
CA THR A 58 8.98 14.24 25.93
C THR A 58 10.10 14.81 25.06
N SER A 59 10.63 15.99 25.41
CA SER A 59 11.75 16.59 24.67
C SER A 59 13.00 15.69 24.64
N GLU A 60 13.12 14.81 25.62
CA GLU A 60 14.21 13.83 25.73
C GLU A 60 14.06 12.70 24.70
N GLU A 61 12.86 12.13 24.59
CA GLU A 61 12.59 11.08 23.63
C GLU A 61 12.62 11.57 22.18
N ALA A 62 12.16 12.80 21.92
CA ALA A 62 12.31 13.42 20.61
C ALA A 62 13.79 13.55 20.22
N ARG A 63 14.68 13.89 21.18
CA ARG A 63 16.13 13.94 20.97
C ARG A 63 16.72 12.56 20.74
N GLU A 64 16.30 11.53 21.47
CA GLU A 64 16.77 10.16 21.26
C GLU A 64 16.32 9.60 19.91
N ALA A 65 15.05 9.78 19.54
CA ALA A 65 14.52 9.38 18.25
C ALA A 65 15.25 10.11 17.10
N GLY A 66 15.51 11.41 17.24
CA GLY A 66 16.31 12.18 16.28
C GLY A 66 17.76 11.70 16.20
N ARG A 67 18.39 11.39 17.33
CA ARG A 67 19.76 10.85 17.39
C ARG A 67 19.84 9.49 16.70
N LYS A 68 18.90 8.59 17.00
CA LYS A 68 18.79 7.26 16.39
C LYS A 68 18.53 7.34 14.89
N GLY A 69 17.62 8.21 14.46
CA GLY A 69 17.35 8.47 13.04
C GLY A 69 18.57 9.01 12.29
N GLY A 70 19.31 9.93 12.91
CA GLY A 70 20.54 10.49 12.35
C GLY A 70 21.70 9.49 12.28
N GLN A 71 21.82 8.58 13.25
CA GLN A 71 22.81 7.49 13.20
C GLN A 71 22.47 6.48 12.10
N ALA A 72 21.20 6.12 11.95
CA ALA A 72 20.75 5.19 10.92
C ALA A 72 20.95 5.74 9.49
N SER A 73 20.73 7.04 9.26
CA SER A 73 20.99 7.66 7.96
C SER A 73 22.49 7.74 7.63
N ARG A 74 23.32 8.06 8.62
CA ARG A 74 24.78 8.10 8.46
C ARG A 74 25.35 6.72 8.15
N SER A 75 24.89 5.68 8.84
CA SER A 75 25.32 4.31 8.61
C SER A 75 24.94 3.77 7.22
N ARG A 76 23.75 4.12 6.69
CA ARG A 76 23.36 3.73 5.32
C ARG A 76 24.24 4.40 4.26
N ASN A 77 24.54 5.69 4.46
CA ASN A 77 25.35 6.46 3.52
C ASN A 77 26.82 6.02 3.52
N THR A 78 27.32 5.45 4.62
CA THR A 78 28.68 4.89 4.70
C THR A 78 28.76 3.50 4.07
N SER A 79 27.71 2.67 4.18
CA SER A 79 27.70 1.33 3.57
C SER A 79 27.55 1.35 2.04
N GLU A 80 26.87 2.34 1.47
CA GLU A 80 26.75 2.50 0.01
C GLU A 80 28.03 3.06 -0.65
N LYS A 81 28.95 3.62 0.13
CA LYS A 81 30.22 4.18 -0.37
C LYS A 81 31.39 3.20 -0.34
N GLU A 82 31.21 2.04 0.28
CA GLU A 82 32.23 0.98 0.40
C GLU A 82 31.88 -0.31 -0.38
N SER A 83 30.85 -0.27 -1.25
CA SER A 83 30.52 -1.32 -2.23
C SER A 83 30.68 -0.81 -3.65
#